data_AF-A0A1V4V6T1-F1
#
_entry.id   AF-A0A1V4V6T1-F1
#
_cell.length_a   1.000
_cell.length_b   1.000
_cell.length_c   1.000
_cell.angle_alpha   90.00
_cell.angle_beta   90.00
_cell.angle_gamma   90.00
#
_symmetry.space_group_name_H-M   'P 1'
#
loop_
_entity.id
_entity.type
_entity.pdbx_description
1 polymer ?
#
loop_
_entity_poly.entity_id
_entity_poly.type
_entity_poly.pdbx_seq_one_letter_code
_entity_poly.pdbx_strand_id
1 'polypeptide(L)'
;MSKTSVGASKLLEYYDMDFSGFHDLLIKNKRRLKAGYNPRGRENKGLLEDEFNRSTAKIRQFDAWEEETDGQIDALIYILYGLTDEEIKIVESGNR
;
A
#
# COMPACT_ATOMS: atom_id res chain seq x y z
N MET A 1 4.78 20.17 -7.57
CA MET A 1 3.40 20.51 -7.16
C MET A 1 2.57 19.25 -7.22
N SER A 2 2.08 18.73 -6.10
CA SER A 2 0.74 18.12 -6.06
C SER A 2 0.26 18.13 -4.62
N LYS A 3 -0.97 18.57 -4.46
CA LYS A 3 -1.69 18.67 -3.20
C LYS A 3 -2.21 17.28 -2.86
N THR A 4 -1.95 16.78 -1.66
CA THR A 4 -2.72 15.62 -1.16
C THR A 4 -2.96 15.75 0.34
N SER A 5 -4.24 15.98 0.63
CA SER A 5 -4.99 15.66 1.85
C SER A 5 -4.21 14.99 2.98
N VAL A 6 -4.20 15.64 4.16
CA VAL A 6 -3.69 15.12 5.44
C VAL A 6 -4.28 13.74 5.83
N GLY A 7 -5.38 13.31 5.20
CA GLY A 7 -5.97 11.97 5.36
C GLY A 7 -5.33 10.88 4.50
N ALA A 8 -4.86 11.20 3.28
CA ALA A 8 -4.25 10.22 2.38
C ALA A 8 -2.88 9.76 2.90
N SER A 9 -2.07 10.67 3.44
CA SER A 9 -0.74 10.36 4.00
C SER A 9 -0.80 9.34 5.14
N LYS A 10 -1.78 9.46 6.05
CA LYS A 10 -1.91 8.56 7.21
C LYS A 10 -2.44 7.19 6.86
N LEU A 11 -3.25 7.10 5.79
CA LEU A 11 -3.70 5.83 5.24
C LEU A 11 -2.55 5.12 4.51
N LEU A 12 -1.77 5.85 3.72
CA LEU A 12 -0.56 5.32 3.08
C LEU A 12 0.43 4.79 4.12
N GLU A 13 0.70 5.56 5.19
CA GLU A 13 1.52 5.09 6.31
C GLU A 13 0.99 3.77 6.91
N TYR A 14 -0.32 3.61 7.06
CA TYR A 14 -0.94 2.40 7.61
C TYR A 14 -0.78 1.16 6.72
N TYR A 15 -0.84 1.32 5.39
CA TYR A 15 -0.71 0.18 4.48
C TYR A 15 0.74 -0.20 4.18
N ASP A 16 1.68 0.73 4.39
CA ASP A 16 3.11 0.52 4.18
C ASP A 16 3.84 -0.04 5.43
N MET A 17 3.19 0.00 6.62
CA MET A 17 3.75 -0.57 7.84
C MET A 17 3.51 -2.08 7.99
N ASP A 18 4.33 -2.73 8.82
CA ASP A 18 4.02 -4.05 9.32
C ASP A 18 3.07 -3.98 10.53
N PHE A 19 2.55 -5.14 10.94
CA PHE A 19 1.64 -5.20 12.08
C PHE A 19 2.29 -4.67 13.37
N SER A 20 3.61 -4.84 13.54
CA SER A 20 4.34 -4.35 14.71
C SER A 20 4.29 -2.82 14.80
N GLY A 21 4.58 -2.13 13.70
CA GLY A 21 4.51 -0.67 13.61
C GLY A 21 3.11 -0.14 13.89
N PHE A 22 2.09 -0.81 13.34
CA PHE A 22 0.69 -0.49 13.62
C PHE A 22 0.32 -0.69 15.09
N HIS A 23 0.69 -1.82 15.68
CA HIS A 23 0.41 -2.15 17.07
C HIS A 23 1.06 -1.16 18.03
N ASP A 24 2.30 -0.76 17.75
CA ASP A 24 3.03 0.26 18.50
C ASP A 24 2.36 1.64 18.43
N LEU A 25 1.81 2.01 17.27
CA LEU A 25 1.06 3.26 17.13
C LEU A 25 -0.21 3.25 17.99
N LEU A 26 -0.96 2.14 18.02
CA LEU A 26 -2.13 1.99 18.90
C LEU A 26 -1.73 2.10 20.36
N ILE A 27 -0.63 1.45 20.75
CA ILE A 27 -0.08 1.48 22.10
C ILE A 27 0.30 2.92 22.52
N LYS A 28 1.01 3.64 21.65
CA LYS A 28 1.44 5.03 21.87
C LYS A 28 0.23 5.96 22.02
N ASN A 29 -0.85 5.68 21.29
CA ASN A 29 -2.06 6.48 21.27
C ASN A 29 -3.19 5.94 22.16
N LYS A 30 -2.90 5.06 23.12
CA LYS A 30 -3.93 4.37 23.95
C LYS A 30 -4.98 5.28 24.59
N ARG A 31 -4.62 6.53 24.92
CA ARG A 31 -5.52 7.54 25.52
C ARG A 31 -6.63 7.99 24.57
N ARG A 32 -6.45 7.80 23.27
CA ARG A 32 -7.41 8.12 22.21
C ARG A 32 -8.31 6.95 21.84
N LEU A 33 -8.03 5.76 22.39
CA LEU A 33 -8.83 4.57 22.18
C LEU A 33 -10.06 4.59 23.10
N LYS A 34 -11.06 3.79 22.74
CA LYS A 34 -12.27 3.63 23.56
C LYS A 34 -11.90 3.25 24.99
N ALA A 35 -12.55 3.86 25.97
CA ALA A 35 -12.31 3.57 27.38
C ALA A 35 -12.44 2.05 27.67
N GLY A 36 -11.49 1.50 28.41
CA GLY A 36 -11.41 0.07 28.72
C GLY A 36 -10.76 -0.79 27.63
N TYR A 37 -10.47 -0.24 26.44
CA TYR A 37 -9.78 -1.00 25.39
C TYR A 37 -8.29 -1.16 25.70
N ASN A 38 -7.81 -2.40 25.69
CA ASN A 38 -6.39 -2.71 25.89
C ASN A 38 -5.79 -3.34 24.62
N PRO A 39 -5.01 -2.58 23.82
CA PRO A 39 -4.38 -3.13 22.62
C PRO A 39 -3.31 -4.19 22.95
N ARG A 40 -2.77 -4.23 24.17
CA ARG A 40 -1.80 -5.26 24.61
C ARG A 40 -2.47 -6.57 25.05
N GLY A 41 -3.80 -6.58 25.20
CA GLY A 41 -4.52 -7.80 25.56
C GLY A 41 -4.35 -8.86 24.47
N ARG A 42 -4.07 -10.11 24.85
CA ARG A 42 -3.79 -11.20 23.91
C ARG A 42 -4.89 -11.38 22.85
N GLU A 43 -6.15 -11.39 23.29
CA GLU A 43 -7.31 -11.50 22.41
C GLU A 43 -7.42 -10.32 21.45
N ASN A 44 -7.36 -9.09 21.97
CA ASN A 44 -7.40 -7.88 21.15
C ASN A 44 -6.24 -7.82 20.16
N LYS A 45 -5.03 -8.24 20.56
CA LYS A 45 -3.87 -8.29 19.66
C LYS A 45 -4.11 -9.24 18.50
N GLY A 46 -4.62 -10.45 18.78
CA GLY A 46 -4.93 -11.43 17.72
C GLY A 46 -5.99 -10.92 16.75
N LEU A 47 -7.09 -10.35 17.27
CA LEU A 47 -8.14 -9.77 16.43
C LEU A 47 -7.63 -8.60 15.58
N LEU A 48 -6.76 -7.75 16.13
CA LEU A 48 -6.13 -6.66 15.39
C LEU A 48 -5.20 -7.18 14.30
N GLU A 49 -4.41 -8.22 14.58
CA GLU A 49 -3.47 -8.81 13.63
C GLU A 49 -4.20 -9.44 12.46
N ASP A 50 -5.25 -10.22 12.74
CA ASP A 50 -6.08 -10.85 11.71
C ASP A 50 -6.72 -9.80 10.79
N GLU A 51 -7.31 -8.75 11.36
CA GLU A 51 -7.95 -7.71 10.57
C GLU A 51 -6.94 -6.85 9.80
N PHE A 52 -5.81 -6.52 10.43
CA PHE A 52 -4.71 -5.81 9.78
C PHE A 52 -4.24 -6.58 8.55
N ASN A 53 -3.95 -7.87 8.70
CA ASN A 53 -3.49 -8.74 7.62
C ASN A 53 -4.54 -8.88 6.51
N ARG A 54 -5.83 -9.04 6.86
CA ARG A 54 -6.91 -9.06 5.86
C ARG A 54 -6.98 -7.74 5.07
N SER A 55 -6.89 -6.62 5.76
CA SER A 55 -7.00 -5.30 5.14
C SER A 55 -5.81 -4.97 4.23
N THR A 56 -4.59 -5.29 4.66
CA THR A 56 -3.36 -5.04 3.88
C THR A 56 -3.22 -6.00 2.70
N ALA A 57 -3.65 -7.26 2.83
CA ALA A 57 -3.68 -8.21 1.73
C ALA A 57 -4.53 -7.70 0.55
N LYS A 58 -5.67 -7.06 0.83
CA LYS A 58 -6.54 -6.49 -0.20
C LYS A 58 -5.89 -5.31 -0.92
N ILE A 59 -5.15 -4.46 -0.20
CA ILE A 59 -4.42 -3.35 -0.82
C ILE A 59 -3.30 -3.87 -1.71
N ARG A 60 -2.48 -4.81 -1.21
CA ARG A 60 -1.42 -5.45 -2.02
C ARG A 60 -1.94 -6.11 -3.30
N GLN A 61 -3.15 -6.67 -3.23
CA GLN A 61 -3.83 -7.20 -4.41
C GLN A 61 -4.17 -6.10 -5.42
N PHE A 62 -4.64 -4.93 -4.96
CA PHE A 62 -4.90 -3.80 -5.84
C PHE A 62 -3.61 -3.22 -6.42
N ASP A 63 -2.54 -3.09 -5.62
CA ASP A 63 -1.24 -2.61 -6.09
C ASP A 63 -0.71 -3.52 -7.22
N ALA A 64 -0.83 -4.85 -7.05
CA ALA A 64 -0.43 -5.81 -8.08
C ALA A 64 -1.28 -5.67 -9.36
N TRP A 65 -2.57 -5.36 -9.25
CA TRP A 65 -3.43 -5.10 -10.41
C TRP A 65 -3.09 -3.78 -11.10
N GLU A 66 -2.69 -2.77 -10.34
CA GLU A 66 -2.24 -1.48 -10.88
C GLU A 66 -0.95 -1.67 -11.68
N GLU A 67 0.05 -2.37 -11.13
CA GLU A 67 1.30 -2.70 -11.84
C GLU A 67 1.05 -3.53 -13.10
N GLU A 68 0.15 -4.52 -13.05
CA GLU A 68 -0.22 -5.31 -14.22
C GLU A 68 -0.91 -4.45 -15.29
N THR A 69 -1.81 -3.56 -14.87
CA THR A 69 -2.54 -2.68 -15.78
C THR A 69 -1.61 -1.67 -16.44
N ASP A 70 -0.67 -1.09 -15.69
CA ASP A 70 0.34 -0.18 -16.23
C ASP A 70 1.20 -0.88 -17.28
N GLY A 71 1.67 -2.11 -17.01
CA GLY A 71 2.41 -2.90 -18.00
C GLY A 71 1.60 -3.23 -19.26
N GLN A 72 0.29 -3.46 -19.13
CA GLN A 72 -0.61 -3.63 -20.28
C GLN A 72 -0.77 -2.33 -21.08
N ILE A 73 -0.84 -1.18 -20.40
CA ILE A 73 -0.91 0.15 -21.02
C ILE A 73 0.39 0.43 -21.79
N ASP A 74 1.55 0.17 -21.19
CA ASP A 74 2.85 0.34 -21.84
C ASP A 74 2.95 -0.52 -23.11
N ALA A 75 2.57 -1.79 -23.03
CA ALA A 75 2.54 -2.67 -24.20
C ALA A 75 1.62 -2.14 -25.32
N LEU A 76 0.45 -1.61 -24.97
CA LEU A 76 -0.47 -1.00 -25.93
C LEU A 76 0.14 0.25 -26.58
N ILE A 77 0.82 1.09 -25.80
CA ILE A 77 1.51 2.29 -26.29
C ILE A 77 2.64 1.89 -27.26
N TYR A 78 3.44 0.88 -26.92
CA TYR A 78 4.51 0.38 -27.78
C TYR A 78 3.98 -0.10 -29.14
N ILE A 79 2.85 -0.82 -29.14
CA ILE A 79 2.17 -1.23 -30.36
C ILE A 79 1.64 -0.03 -31.15
N LEU A 80 0.97 0.92 -30.48
CA LEU A 80 0.35 2.09 -31.13
C LEU A 80 1.39 2.96 -31.86
N TYR A 81 2.58 3.12 -31.27
CA TYR A 81 3.66 3.90 -31.85
C TYR A 81 4.65 3.07 -32.67
N GLY A 82 4.45 1.75 -32.76
CA GLY A 82 5.27 0.85 -33.56
C GLY A 82 6.73 0.78 -33.10
N LEU A 83 6.97 0.83 -31.79
CA LEU A 83 8.31 0.76 -31.23
C LEU A 83 8.95 -0.61 -31.52
N THR A 84 10.25 -0.57 -31.80
CA THR A 84 11.10 -1.75 -31.90
C THR A 84 11.58 -2.21 -30.51
N ASP A 85 12.04 -3.47 -30.42
CA ASP A 85 12.57 -4.02 -29.17
C ASP A 85 13.72 -3.17 -28.56
N GLU A 86 14.55 -2.55 -29.41
CA GLU A 86 15.63 -1.68 -28.95
C GLU A 86 15.10 -0.37 -28.36
N GLU A 87 14.07 0.21 -28.96
CA GLU A 87 13.41 1.43 -28.46
C GLU A 87 12.66 1.15 -27.15
N ILE A 88 11.95 0.02 -27.07
CA ILE A 88 11.30 -0.44 -25.82
C ILE A 88 12.35 -0.57 -24.72
N LYS A 89 13.48 -1.22 -25.01
CA LYS A 89 14.56 -1.39 -24.03
C LYS A 89 15.13 -0.05 -23.55
N ILE A 90 15.24 0.95 -24.41
CA ILE A 90 15.66 2.30 -24.02
C ILE A 90 14.65 2.94 -23.06
N VAL A 91 13.34 2.84 -23.35
CA VAL A 91 12.27 3.36 -22.49
C VAL A 91 12.30 2.69 -21.11
N GLU A 92 12.33 1.36 -21.08
CA GLU A 92 12.36 0.56 -19.84
C GLU A 92 13.63 0.80 -19.00
N SER A 93 14.76 1.07 -19.66
CA SER A 93 16.02 1.36 -18.96
C SER A 93 16.08 2.79 -18.41
N GLY A 94 15.29 3.72 -18.97
CA GLY A 94 15.20 5.10 -18.50
C GLY A 94 14.24 5.33 -17.32
N ASN A 95 13.35 4.36 -17.06
CA ASN A 95 12.37 4.40 -15.96
C ASN A 95 12.89 3.77 -14.64
N ARG A 96 14.14 3.28 -14.59
CA ARG A 96 14.76 2.70 -13.38
C ARG A 96 15.61 3.68 -12.59
#